data_AF-A0AAC9B6D2-F1
#
_entry.id   AF-A0AAC9B6D2-F1
#
_cell.length_a   1.000
_cell.length_b   1.000
_cell.length_c   1.000
_cell.angle_alpha   90.00
_cell.angle_beta   90.00
_cell.angle_gamma   90.00
#
_symmetry.space_group_name_H-M   'P 1'
#
loop_
_entity.id
_entity.type
_entity.pdbx_description
1 polymer ?
#
loop_
_entity_poly.entity_id
_entity_poly.type
_entity_poly.pdbx_seq_one_letter_code
_entity_poly.pdbx_strand_id
1 'polypeptide(L)'
;MKPVIPIHIGVSGHRDIPAEDLPQLKLKLCERFTRLKALHPNSTIKLLSGLAEGADRVAAYAALEAGLELVAVLPMPEASYLEDFVSEESKAEFHRLLALATVLQANLQPPSVRDDGYVDLARFLVRHCQLIVALWDGVCEQPTADGSMAILPGGTADVVQMSEQGIKVNEDVLLTAPEKTPVEHLWTRRLKHAQLGNPIVKPELVATWAGTRSQPVDPYPVMQEIDDFNRHAAQEITGQQLAQSKEWLLSGSAPEQLQQNCTHLLDVYAAADALAIKRQKQRESSIRWITLVALISIFCQQVYSGPDMRWFWLAGHITLAVVAWCAFRFFFKGKMPREEQFIEWRVLAEGLRVQFFWCALGLKYVASDYYRTNRLGDVDWISQSIRNLMMVTELSAKPDVSWVKQAWVADQAKYFDKAKNRDLAKINKWNKAVLMTFGCAIGMTIVTLAADLLELDGLWLNIMVLISGMSFVVSALAKAFMSQMGFEENVSRYERAAAIFNYAEQQIARAIAQGDESLAQELLKTLGWEALYENAAWLQMNRTNEFEVNIA
;
A
#
# COMPACT_ATOMS: atom_id res chain seq x y z
N MET A 1 -13.12 -11.95 -11.65
CA MET A 1 -11.97 -11.48 -12.46
C MET A 1 -10.70 -11.77 -11.66
N LYS A 2 -9.50 -11.58 -12.20
CA LYS A 2 -8.30 -11.61 -11.36
C LYS A 2 -8.25 -10.32 -10.52
N PRO A 3 -7.83 -10.37 -9.25
CA PRO A 3 -7.64 -9.19 -8.43
C PRO A 3 -6.52 -8.33 -9.04
N VAL A 4 -6.84 -7.12 -9.51
CA VAL A 4 -5.89 -6.22 -10.15
C VAL A 4 -6.15 -4.81 -9.66
N ILE A 5 -5.13 -4.15 -9.13
CA ILE A 5 -5.20 -2.73 -8.76
C ILE A 5 -4.83 -1.91 -10.02
N PRO A 6 -5.68 -0.98 -10.49
CA PRO A 6 -5.38 -0.19 -11.67
C PRO A 6 -4.36 0.93 -11.35
N ILE A 7 -3.56 1.28 -12.37
CA ILE A 7 -2.70 2.47 -12.38
C ILE A 7 -3.42 3.56 -13.15
N HIS A 8 -3.47 4.76 -12.59
CA HIS A 8 -4.12 5.93 -13.16
C HIS A 8 -3.09 6.98 -13.55
N ILE A 9 -3.22 7.49 -14.78
CA ILE A 9 -2.42 8.60 -15.30
C ILE A 9 -3.39 9.75 -15.59
N GLY A 10 -3.12 10.93 -15.07
CA GLY A 10 -3.91 12.13 -15.34
C GLY A 10 -3.31 12.93 -16.48
N VAL A 11 -4.14 13.66 -17.21
CA VAL A 11 -3.69 14.68 -18.17
C VAL A 11 -4.30 16.03 -17.84
N SER A 12 -3.52 17.08 -18.05
CA SER A 12 -4.02 18.46 -18.12
C SER A 12 -3.22 19.24 -19.15
N GLY A 13 -3.85 20.17 -19.85
CA GLY A 13 -3.11 21.03 -20.76
C GLY A 13 -3.94 22.11 -21.43
N HIS A 14 -3.30 22.82 -22.34
CA HIS A 14 -3.92 23.94 -23.06
C HIS A 14 -5.07 23.49 -23.96
N ARG A 15 -6.14 24.29 -23.98
CA ARG A 15 -7.30 24.09 -24.87
C ARG A 15 -7.06 24.55 -26.30
N ASP A 16 -6.26 25.60 -26.45
CA ASP A 16 -6.02 26.31 -27.70
C ASP A 16 -4.63 25.99 -28.26
N ILE A 17 -4.36 24.71 -28.51
CA ILE A 17 -3.11 24.24 -29.11
C ILE A 17 -3.16 24.41 -30.65
N PRO A 18 -2.10 24.90 -31.30
CA PRO A 18 -2.04 24.97 -32.77
C PRO A 18 -2.26 23.59 -33.42
N ALA A 19 -3.08 23.55 -34.48
CA ALA A 19 -3.48 22.28 -35.11
C ALA A 19 -2.28 21.50 -35.68
N GLU A 20 -1.23 22.20 -36.10
CA GLU A 20 0.01 21.60 -36.61
C GLU A 20 0.84 20.86 -35.53
N ASP A 21 0.64 21.18 -34.26
CA ASP A 21 1.37 20.56 -33.15
C ASP A 21 0.71 19.24 -32.68
N LEU A 22 -0.60 19.10 -32.87
CA LEU A 22 -1.39 17.96 -32.37
C LEU A 22 -0.84 16.59 -32.81
N PRO A 23 -0.44 16.37 -34.09
CA PRO A 23 0.09 15.07 -34.51
C PRO A 23 1.39 14.68 -33.79
N GLN A 24 2.30 15.65 -33.58
CA GLN A 24 3.57 15.37 -32.91
C GLN A 24 3.37 15.12 -31.41
N LEU A 25 2.49 15.89 -30.77
CA LEU A 25 2.09 15.68 -29.37
C LEU A 25 1.48 14.28 -29.19
N LYS A 26 0.54 13.89 -30.07
CA LYS A 26 -0.09 12.57 -30.04
C LYS A 26 0.94 11.45 -30.14
N LEU A 27 1.88 11.57 -31.08
CA LEU A 27 2.94 10.57 -31.28
C LEU A 27 3.77 10.39 -29.99
N LYS A 28 4.21 11.50 -29.38
CA LYS A 28 5.04 11.48 -28.17
C LYS A 28 4.30 10.92 -26.95
N LEU A 29 3.01 11.23 -26.83
CA LEU A 29 2.15 10.64 -25.80
C LEU A 29 1.95 9.14 -26.02
N CYS A 30 1.71 8.71 -27.26
CA CYS A 30 1.55 7.29 -27.60
C CYS A 30 2.83 6.49 -27.28
N GLU A 31 4.01 7.02 -27.64
CA GLU A 31 5.32 6.45 -27.27
C GLU A 31 5.45 6.30 -25.74
N ARG A 32 5.07 7.34 -24.99
CA ARG A 32 5.18 7.34 -23.53
C ARG A 32 4.22 6.35 -22.87
N PHE A 33 2.95 6.35 -23.27
CA PHE A 33 1.94 5.43 -22.73
C PHE A 33 2.27 3.97 -23.07
N THR A 34 2.78 3.71 -24.28
CA THR A 34 3.26 2.37 -24.68
C THR A 34 4.43 1.92 -23.80
N ARG A 35 5.38 2.82 -23.51
CA ARG A 35 6.50 2.53 -22.59
C ARG A 35 6.01 2.25 -21.16
N LEU A 36 5.08 3.06 -20.63
CA LEU A 36 4.53 2.84 -19.29
C LEU A 36 3.82 1.50 -19.17
N LYS A 37 3.07 1.10 -20.21
CA LYS A 37 2.43 -0.22 -20.29
C LYS A 37 3.44 -1.37 -20.36
N ALA A 38 4.55 -1.18 -21.07
CA ALA A 38 5.63 -2.17 -21.13
C ALA A 38 6.36 -2.33 -19.78
N LEU A 39 6.47 -1.24 -19.00
CA LEU A 39 7.07 -1.26 -17.66
C LEU A 39 6.17 -1.91 -16.61
N HIS A 40 4.84 -1.84 -16.77
CA HIS A 40 3.85 -2.37 -15.81
C HIS A 40 2.90 -3.38 -16.46
N PRO A 41 3.41 -4.55 -16.90
CA PRO A 41 2.63 -5.51 -17.69
C PRO A 41 1.56 -6.28 -16.89
N ASN A 42 1.58 -6.20 -15.55
CA ASN A 42 0.64 -6.90 -14.68
C ASN A 42 -0.53 -6.01 -14.24
N SER A 43 -0.53 -4.73 -14.64
CA SER A 43 -1.50 -3.73 -14.23
C SER A 43 -2.29 -3.18 -15.41
N THR A 44 -3.57 -2.87 -15.17
CA THR A 44 -4.35 -2.09 -16.13
C THR A 44 -4.05 -0.61 -15.94
N ILE A 45 -3.67 0.08 -17.01
CA ILE A 45 -3.39 1.52 -16.99
C ILE A 45 -4.58 2.27 -17.57
N LYS A 46 -5.07 3.28 -16.84
CA LYS A 46 -6.16 4.15 -17.26
C LYS A 46 -5.73 5.60 -17.36
N LEU A 47 -6.14 6.30 -18.42
CA LEU A 47 -5.99 7.73 -18.55
C LEU A 47 -7.24 8.42 -17.97
N LEU A 48 -7.06 9.28 -16.97
CA LEU A 48 -8.07 10.18 -16.44
C LEU A 48 -7.95 11.55 -17.11
N SER A 49 -9.05 12.04 -17.66
CA SER A 49 -9.09 13.32 -18.40
C SER A 49 -10.43 14.01 -18.23
N GLY A 50 -10.44 15.34 -18.27
CA GLY A 50 -11.66 16.14 -18.38
C GLY A 50 -12.26 16.16 -19.78
N LEU A 51 -11.53 15.66 -20.79
CA LEU A 51 -11.90 15.68 -22.21
C LEU A 51 -12.13 17.10 -22.79
N ALA A 52 -11.51 18.11 -22.16
CA ALA A 52 -11.48 19.47 -22.68
C ALA A 52 -10.83 19.50 -24.09
N GLU A 53 -11.15 20.51 -24.88
CA GLU A 53 -10.51 20.72 -26.19
C GLU A 53 -8.97 20.76 -26.06
N GLY A 54 -8.25 20.45 -27.15
CA GLY A 54 -6.79 20.50 -27.17
C GLY A 54 -6.13 19.30 -26.48
N ALA A 55 -5.33 19.58 -25.44
CA ALA A 55 -4.44 18.60 -24.81
C ALA A 55 -5.13 17.31 -24.35
N ASP A 56 -6.24 17.46 -23.63
CA ASP A 56 -7.00 16.36 -23.04
C ASP A 56 -7.47 15.36 -24.11
N ARG A 57 -8.04 15.85 -25.21
CA ARG A 57 -8.50 14.99 -26.31
C ARG A 57 -7.36 14.33 -27.09
N VAL A 58 -6.26 15.05 -27.34
CA VAL A 58 -5.08 14.47 -27.99
C VAL A 58 -4.51 13.33 -27.15
N ALA A 59 -4.42 13.53 -25.83
CA ALA A 59 -3.98 12.48 -24.91
C ALA A 59 -4.97 11.31 -24.84
N ALA A 60 -6.27 11.57 -24.85
CA ALA A 60 -7.29 10.53 -24.88
C ALA A 60 -7.14 9.61 -26.11
N TYR A 61 -6.96 10.18 -27.31
CA TYR A 61 -6.70 9.38 -28.51
C TYR A 61 -5.37 8.64 -28.45
N ALA A 62 -4.30 9.26 -27.94
CA ALA A 62 -3.01 8.60 -27.77
C ALA A 62 -3.08 7.42 -26.78
N ALA A 63 -3.83 7.56 -25.69
CA ALA A 63 -4.03 6.51 -24.71
C ALA A 63 -4.81 5.32 -25.30
N LEU A 64 -5.91 5.60 -26.02
CA LEU A 64 -6.67 4.56 -26.71
C LEU A 64 -5.82 3.82 -27.75
N GLU A 65 -4.98 4.53 -28.51
CA GLU A 65 -4.06 3.94 -29.50
C GLU A 65 -2.97 3.08 -28.84
N ALA A 66 -2.44 3.49 -27.68
CA ALA A 66 -1.53 2.69 -26.86
C ALA A 66 -2.23 1.53 -26.11
N GLY A 67 -3.57 1.44 -26.20
CA GLY A 67 -4.40 0.43 -25.56
C GLY A 67 -4.50 0.59 -24.05
N LEU A 68 -4.55 1.83 -23.56
CA LEU A 68 -4.97 2.19 -22.20
C LEU A 68 -6.49 2.31 -22.16
N GLU A 69 -7.08 2.17 -20.98
CA GLU A 69 -8.49 2.50 -20.75
C GLU A 69 -8.66 4.01 -20.57
N LEU A 70 -9.82 4.56 -20.97
CA LEU A 70 -10.14 5.97 -20.80
C LEU A 70 -11.17 6.16 -19.68
N VAL A 71 -10.91 7.10 -18.79
CA VAL A 71 -11.85 7.54 -17.74
C VAL A 71 -12.09 9.03 -17.91
N ALA A 72 -13.33 9.40 -18.24
CA ALA A 72 -13.75 10.78 -18.35
C ALA A 72 -14.20 11.28 -16.98
N VAL A 73 -13.44 12.19 -16.38
CA VAL A 73 -13.78 12.81 -15.11
C VAL A 73 -14.38 14.18 -15.41
N LEU A 74 -15.69 14.30 -15.30
CA LEU A 74 -16.37 15.54 -15.65
C LEU A 74 -16.34 16.52 -14.48
N PRO A 75 -15.99 17.81 -14.71
CA PRO A 75 -15.98 18.84 -13.66
C PRO A 75 -17.40 19.22 -13.21
N MET A 76 -18.41 18.91 -14.04
CA MET A 76 -19.82 19.22 -13.84
C MET A 76 -20.67 18.28 -14.70
N PRO A 77 -22.01 18.26 -14.53
CA PRO A 77 -22.89 17.44 -15.36
C PRO A 77 -22.68 17.68 -16.85
N GLU A 78 -22.78 16.62 -17.65
CA GLU A 78 -22.47 16.61 -19.09
C GLU A 78 -23.14 17.76 -19.84
N ALA A 79 -24.45 17.97 -19.62
CA ALA A 79 -25.22 19.02 -20.28
C ALA A 79 -24.64 20.42 -20.04
N SER A 80 -24.23 20.72 -18.81
CA SER A 80 -23.60 22.00 -18.47
C SER A 80 -22.21 22.10 -19.06
N TYR A 81 -21.42 21.03 -19.03
CA TYR A 81 -20.06 21.06 -19.55
C TYR A 81 -19.99 21.30 -21.06
N LEU A 82 -20.96 20.76 -21.81
CA LEU A 82 -21.07 20.97 -23.26
C LEU A 82 -21.31 22.44 -23.67
N GLU A 83 -21.80 23.28 -22.75
CA GLU A 83 -21.96 24.73 -23.00
C GLU A 83 -20.61 25.44 -23.23
N ASP A 84 -19.50 24.85 -22.73
CA ASP A 84 -18.16 25.40 -22.90
C ASP A 84 -17.52 25.08 -24.27
N PHE A 85 -18.22 24.28 -25.11
CA PHE A 85 -17.78 23.91 -26.45
C PHE A 85 -18.61 24.64 -27.51
N VAL A 86 -17.95 25.49 -28.29
CA VAL A 86 -18.63 26.39 -29.23
C VAL A 86 -19.06 25.68 -30.51
N SER A 87 -18.23 24.78 -31.07
CA SER A 87 -18.51 24.13 -32.36
C SER A 87 -19.21 22.77 -32.20
N GLU A 88 -20.09 22.45 -33.15
CA GLU A 88 -20.78 21.16 -33.17
C GLU A 88 -19.80 20.00 -33.42
N GLU A 89 -18.72 20.24 -34.16
CA GLU A 89 -17.63 19.28 -34.34
C GLU A 89 -16.95 18.94 -33.02
N SER A 90 -16.74 19.94 -32.15
CA SER A 90 -16.11 19.76 -30.84
C SER A 90 -17.02 18.97 -29.89
N LYS A 91 -18.33 19.25 -29.90
CA LYS A 91 -19.32 18.46 -29.14
C LYS A 91 -19.40 17.02 -29.63
N ALA A 92 -19.42 16.80 -30.95
CA ALA A 92 -19.44 15.46 -31.54
C ALA A 92 -18.17 14.65 -31.20
N GLU A 93 -17.01 15.30 -31.19
CA GLU A 93 -15.76 14.68 -30.75
C GLU A 93 -15.79 14.30 -29.27
N PHE A 94 -16.25 15.21 -28.41
CA PHE A 94 -16.42 14.95 -26.98
C PHE A 94 -17.33 13.73 -26.74
N HIS A 95 -18.51 13.67 -27.36
CA HIS A 95 -19.42 12.52 -27.23
C HIS A 95 -18.80 11.21 -27.73
N ARG A 96 -17.99 11.26 -28.80
CA ARG A 96 -17.29 10.08 -29.31
C ARG A 96 -16.31 9.54 -28.28
N LEU A 97 -15.51 10.41 -27.65
CA LEU A 97 -14.56 10.01 -26.61
C LEU A 97 -15.28 9.56 -25.34
N LEU A 98 -16.35 10.25 -24.95
CA LEU A 98 -17.17 9.91 -23.80
C LEU A 98 -17.77 8.50 -23.93
N ALA A 99 -18.23 8.13 -25.13
CA ALA A 99 -18.76 6.78 -25.41
C ALA A 99 -17.71 5.66 -25.31
N LEU A 100 -16.42 6.00 -25.36
CA LEU A 100 -15.29 5.07 -25.20
C LEU A 100 -14.74 5.06 -23.77
N ALA A 101 -15.27 5.92 -22.88
CA ALA A 101 -14.75 6.14 -21.55
C ALA A 101 -15.69 5.57 -20.47
N THR A 102 -15.11 5.19 -19.33
CA THR A 102 -15.88 5.15 -18.08
C THR A 102 -16.10 6.57 -17.59
N VAL A 103 -17.34 6.97 -17.32
CA VAL A 103 -17.67 8.34 -16.94
C VAL A 103 -17.81 8.46 -15.42
N LEU A 104 -17.07 9.41 -14.84
CA LEU A 104 -17.12 9.77 -13.43
C LEU A 104 -17.38 11.28 -13.29
N GLN A 105 -17.90 11.69 -12.14
CA GLN A 105 -18.00 13.09 -11.76
C GLN A 105 -16.87 13.42 -10.78
N ALA A 106 -16.21 14.57 -10.95
CA ALA A 106 -15.16 15.02 -10.03
C ALA A 106 -15.69 15.25 -8.61
N ASN A 107 -16.98 15.61 -8.50
CA ASN A 107 -17.68 15.81 -7.23
C ASN A 107 -19.06 15.13 -7.27
N LEU A 108 -19.53 14.65 -6.12
CA LEU A 108 -20.85 14.01 -5.98
C LEU A 108 -22.00 15.00 -6.13
N GLN A 109 -21.77 16.27 -5.81
CA GLN A 109 -22.72 17.35 -6.00
C GLN A 109 -22.13 18.39 -6.96
N PRO A 110 -22.93 18.90 -7.91
CA PRO A 110 -22.46 19.95 -8.80
C PRO A 110 -22.12 21.19 -7.97
N PRO A 111 -20.99 21.85 -8.25
CA PRO A 111 -20.56 23.02 -7.50
C PRO A 111 -21.55 24.18 -7.72
N SER A 112 -21.72 25.02 -6.69
CA SER A 112 -22.56 26.22 -6.78
C SER A 112 -21.94 27.29 -7.67
N VAL A 113 -20.61 27.32 -7.73
CA VAL A 113 -19.82 28.18 -8.63
C VAL A 113 -19.22 27.30 -9.71
N ARG A 114 -19.45 27.65 -10.98
CA ARG A 114 -19.02 26.84 -12.13
C ARG A 114 -17.50 26.61 -12.14
N ASP A 115 -16.72 27.64 -11.82
CA ASP A 115 -15.26 27.59 -11.83
C ASP A 115 -14.69 26.62 -10.78
N ASP A 116 -15.39 26.42 -9.66
CA ASP A 116 -14.98 25.46 -8.62
C ASP A 116 -15.00 24.02 -9.16
N GLY A 117 -15.81 23.71 -10.18
CA GLY A 117 -15.83 22.38 -10.80
C GLY A 117 -14.52 22.03 -11.49
N TYR A 118 -13.83 23.03 -12.06
CA TYR A 118 -12.51 22.84 -12.66
C TYR A 118 -11.43 22.64 -11.60
N VAL A 119 -11.54 23.34 -10.46
CA VAL A 119 -10.66 23.13 -9.31
C VAL A 119 -10.87 21.73 -8.71
N ASP A 120 -12.12 21.28 -8.61
CA ASP A 120 -12.46 19.94 -8.14
C ASP A 120 -11.92 18.86 -9.08
N LEU A 121 -12.02 19.05 -10.40
CA LEU A 121 -11.38 18.17 -11.38
C LEU A 121 -9.86 18.13 -11.20
N ALA A 122 -9.21 19.30 -11.08
CA ALA A 122 -7.77 19.38 -10.85
C ALA A 122 -7.37 18.61 -9.59
N ARG A 123 -8.05 18.85 -8.47
CA ARG A 123 -7.82 18.16 -7.19
C ARG A 123 -8.07 16.65 -7.32
N PHE A 124 -9.11 16.24 -8.04
CA PHE A 124 -9.42 14.84 -8.29
C PHE A 124 -8.29 14.14 -9.05
N LEU A 125 -7.78 14.74 -10.13
CA LEU A 125 -6.67 14.18 -10.90
C LEU A 125 -5.43 14.00 -10.04
N VAL A 126 -5.01 15.04 -9.31
CA VAL A 126 -3.83 14.98 -8.44
C VAL A 126 -3.97 13.92 -7.36
N ARG A 127 -5.17 13.76 -6.79
CA ARG A 127 -5.46 12.79 -5.73
C ARG A 127 -5.45 11.33 -6.17
N HIS A 128 -5.89 11.06 -7.40
CA HIS A 128 -6.18 9.70 -7.87
C HIS A 128 -5.18 9.16 -8.89
N CYS A 129 -4.31 10.02 -9.45
CA CYS A 129 -3.31 9.61 -10.44
C CYS A 129 -1.95 9.35 -9.79
N GLN A 130 -1.24 8.34 -10.31
CA GLN A 130 0.15 8.05 -9.94
C GLN A 130 1.14 8.93 -10.73
N LEU A 131 0.68 9.54 -11.83
CA LEU A 131 1.43 10.44 -12.69
C LEU A 131 0.47 11.43 -13.35
N ILE A 132 0.86 12.70 -13.42
CA ILE A 132 0.21 13.71 -14.26
C ILE A 132 1.09 14.01 -15.47
N VAL A 133 0.51 14.02 -16.66
CA VAL A 133 1.14 14.50 -17.89
C VAL A 133 0.58 15.87 -18.22
N ALA A 134 1.40 16.90 -18.09
CA ALA A 134 1.05 18.29 -18.35
C ALA A 134 1.50 18.72 -19.75
N LEU A 135 0.55 19.02 -20.64
CA LEU A 135 0.83 19.66 -21.94
C LEU A 135 0.78 21.16 -21.74
N TRP A 136 1.94 21.75 -21.46
CA TRP A 136 2.02 23.10 -20.93
C TRP A 136 3.14 23.91 -21.58
N ASP A 137 3.02 25.22 -21.55
CA ASP A 137 3.98 26.18 -22.11
C ASP A 137 4.88 26.82 -21.06
N GLY A 138 4.78 26.37 -19.80
CA GLY A 138 5.59 26.85 -18.67
C GLY A 138 5.12 28.17 -18.06
N VAL A 139 3.99 28.73 -18.51
CA VAL A 139 3.46 29.99 -17.98
C VAL A 139 2.54 29.74 -16.79
N CYS A 140 2.96 30.17 -15.60
CA CYS A 140 2.21 29.96 -14.36
C CYS A 140 1.04 30.93 -14.20
N GLU A 141 1.29 32.22 -14.42
CA GLU A 141 0.33 33.29 -14.13
C GLU A 141 -0.26 33.87 -15.41
N GLN A 142 -1.54 34.23 -15.36
CA GLN A 142 -2.24 34.91 -16.44
C GLN A 142 -2.85 36.23 -15.94
N PRO A 143 -3.05 37.22 -16.83
CA PRO A 143 -3.70 38.47 -16.47
C PRO A 143 -5.14 38.21 -16.01
N THR A 144 -5.49 38.68 -14.82
CA THR A 144 -6.87 38.69 -14.30
C THR A 144 -7.63 39.93 -14.76
N ALA A 145 -8.95 39.96 -14.53
CA ALA A 145 -9.81 41.08 -14.95
C ALA A 145 -9.43 42.44 -14.32
N ASP A 146 -8.75 42.42 -13.16
CA ASP A 146 -8.22 43.60 -12.48
C ASP A 146 -6.80 43.99 -12.93
N GLY A 147 -6.22 43.27 -13.89
CA GLY A 147 -4.88 43.50 -14.43
C GLY A 147 -3.74 42.94 -13.57
N SER A 148 -4.03 42.24 -12.47
CA SER A 148 -3.03 41.49 -11.72
C SER A 148 -2.65 40.18 -12.45
N MET A 149 -1.58 39.51 -11.99
CA MET A 149 -1.14 38.23 -12.53
C MET A 149 -1.44 37.16 -11.48
N ALA A 150 -2.24 36.16 -11.85
CA ALA A 150 -2.59 35.06 -10.95
C ALA A 150 -2.62 33.73 -11.68
N ILE A 151 -2.43 32.65 -10.93
CA ILE A 151 -2.65 31.28 -11.43
C ILE A 151 -4.15 31.12 -11.65
N LEU A 152 -4.53 30.64 -12.83
CA LEU A 152 -5.94 30.35 -13.15
C LEU A 152 -6.39 29.12 -12.35
N PRO A 153 -7.38 29.24 -11.44
CA PRO A 153 -7.88 28.10 -10.68
C PRO A 153 -8.38 26.98 -11.60
N GLY A 154 -7.96 25.74 -11.32
CA GLY A 154 -8.29 24.57 -12.14
C GLY A 154 -7.60 24.50 -13.51
N GLY A 155 -6.77 25.49 -13.85
CA GLY A 155 -5.96 25.49 -15.06
C GLY A 155 -4.74 24.56 -14.96
N THR A 156 -4.04 24.32 -16.07
CA THR A 156 -2.88 23.43 -16.10
C THR A 156 -1.75 23.86 -15.16
N ALA A 157 -1.50 25.17 -15.04
CA ALA A 157 -0.50 25.67 -14.09
C ALA A 157 -0.86 25.35 -12.64
N ASP A 158 -2.15 25.42 -12.29
CA ASP A 158 -2.67 25.08 -10.96
C ASP A 158 -2.54 23.57 -10.70
N VAL A 159 -2.86 22.72 -11.70
CA VAL A 159 -2.64 21.26 -11.61
C VAL A 159 -1.17 20.92 -11.38
N VAL A 160 -0.25 21.56 -12.11
CA VAL A 160 1.20 21.37 -11.93
C VAL A 160 1.61 21.81 -10.52
N GLN A 161 1.16 22.98 -10.07
CA GLN A 161 1.44 23.49 -8.73
C GLN A 161 0.92 22.55 -7.63
N MET A 162 -0.34 22.11 -7.72
CA MET A 162 -0.96 21.16 -6.79
C MET A 162 -0.19 19.84 -6.73
N SER A 163 0.32 19.37 -7.86
CA SER A 163 1.07 18.12 -7.93
C SER A 163 2.46 18.24 -7.28
N GLU A 164 3.16 19.36 -7.50
CA GLU A 164 4.52 19.61 -6.96
C GLU A 164 4.53 20.00 -5.48
N GLN A 165 3.57 20.83 -5.07
CA GLN A 165 3.41 21.30 -3.69
C GLN A 165 2.65 20.27 -2.84
N GLY A 166 1.81 19.47 -3.48
CA GLY A 166 0.93 18.48 -2.89
C GLY A 166 -0.42 19.07 -2.45
N ILE A 167 -1.41 18.20 -2.33
CA ILE A 167 -2.75 18.57 -1.87
C ILE A 167 -3.02 18.01 -0.47
N LYS A 168 -3.85 18.73 0.30
CA LYS A 168 -4.43 18.17 1.54
C LYS A 168 -5.60 17.28 1.18
N VAL A 169 -5.48 16.00 1.53
CA VAL A 169 -6.48 14.98 1.23
C VAL A 169 -7.66 15.04 2.21
N ASN A 170 -7.41 15.45 3.45
CA ASN A 170 -8.43 15.58 4.49
C ASN A 170 -8.25 16.90 5.25
N GLU A 171 -9.21 17.81 5.10
CA GLU A 171 -9.17 19.12 5.76
C GLU A 171 -9.31 19.03 7.28
N ASP A 172 -9.98 17.99 7.79
CA ASP A 172 -10.18 17.76 9.22
C ASP A 172 -8.86 17.36 9.92
N VAL A 173 -7.88 16.85 9.16
CA VAL A 173 -6.58 16.42 9.68
C VAL A 173 -5.53 17.49 9.38
N LEU A 174 -5.58 18.56 10.19
CA LEU A 174 -4.79 19.79 10.02
C LEU A 174 -3.27 19.59 9.94
N LEU A 175 -2.74 18.51 10.54
CA LEU A 175 -1.31 18.21 10.66
C LEU A 175 -0.79 17.13 9.68
N THR A 176 -1.52 16.86 8.59
CA THR A 176 -1.04 15.94 7.54
C THR A 176 -0.20 16.69 6.52
N ALA A 177 0.93 16.10 6.15
CA ALA A 177 1.74 16.63 5.07
C ALA A 177 1.01 16.52 3.72
N PRO A 178 1.12 17.50 2.82
CA PRO A 178 0.47 17.43 1.51
C PRO A 178 1.00 16.26 0.68
N GLU A 179 0.09 15.54 0.04
CA GLU A 179 0.45 14.42 -0.84
C GLU A 179 0.79 14.94 -2.24
N LYS A 180 1.96 14.56 -2.74
CA LYS A 180 2.48 14.99 -4.03
C LYS A 180 2.24 13.93 -5.09
N THR A 181 2.12 14.40 -6.33
CA THR A 181 1.97 13.52 -7.50
C THR A 181 3.05 13.88 -8.51
N PRO A 182 3.82 12.90 -9.02
CA PRO A 182 4.80 13.17 -10.06
C PRO A 182 4.16 13.81 -11.29
N VAL A 183 4.84 14.80 -11.88
CA VAL A 183 4.40 15.46 -13.11
C VAL A 183 5.46 15.34 -14.19
N GLU A 184 5.04 14.91 -15.37
CA GLU A 184 5.81 15.04 -16.60
C GLU A 184 5.30 16.22 -17.42
N HIS A 185 6.20 17.12 -17.78
CA HIS A 185 5.86 18.29 -18.58
C HIS A 185 6.26 18.07 -20.03
N LEU A 186 5.26 18.01 -20.91
CA LEU A 186 5.43 17.99 -22.36
C LEU A 186 5.24 19.42 -22.89
N TRP A 187 6.28 19.97 -23.52
CA TRP A 187 6.22 21.31 -24.08
C TRP A 187 5.18 21.40 -25.20
N THR A 188 4.25 22.34 -25.06
CA THR A 188 3.26 22.68 -26.09
C THR A 188 3.16 24.18 -26.28
N ARG A 189 2.76 24.63 -27.48
CA ARG A 189 2.40 26.02 -27.73
C ARG A 189 0.94 26.28 -27.37
N ARG A 190 0.64 27.56 -27.18
CA ARG A 190 -0.69 28.10 -26.93
C ARG A 190 -0.99 29.24 -27.91
N LEU A 191 -2.12 29.18 -28.61
CA LEU A 191 -2.51 30.19 -29.60
C LEU A 191 -2.65 31.58 -28.98
N LYS A 192 -3.26 31.69 -27.79
CA LYS A 192 -3.38 32.97 -27.06
C LYS A 192 -2.03 33.66 -26.78
N HIS A 193 -0.97 32.89 -26.52
CA HIS A 193 0.36 33.46 -26.26
C HIS A 193 1.14 33.73 -27.54
N ALA A 194 0.89 32.99 -28.62
CA ALA A 194 1.48 33.28 -29.93
C ALA A 194 1.04 34.65 -30.48
N GLN A 195 -0.17 35.11 -30.13
CA GLN A 195 -0.69 36.43 -30.52
C GLN A 195 -0.02 37.61 -29.81
N LEU A 196 0.75 37.38 -28.74
CA LEU A 196 1.49 38.41 -28.00
C LEU A 196 2.88 38.72 -28.60
N GLY A 197 3.19 38.20 -29.80
CA GLY A 197 4.37 38.59 -30.58
C GLY A 197 5.66 37.83 -30.24
N ASN A 198 5.63 36.85 -29.34
CA ASN A 198 6.75 35.95 -29.08
C ASN A 198 6.24 34.56 -28.66
N PRO A 199 6.53 33.47 -29.39
CA PRO A 199 6.18 32.14 -28.92
C PRO A 199 7.06 31.81 -27.71
N ILE A 200 6.43 31.72 -26.53
CA ILE A 200 7.09 31.37 -25.25
C ILE A 200 7.79 30.02 -25.39
N VAL A 201 7.16 29.09 -26.10
CA VAL A 201 7.73 27.80 -26.49
C VAL A 201 8.12 27.86 -27.96
N LYS A 202 9.41 27.67 -28.25
CA LYS A 202 9.92 27.59 -29.62
C LYS A 202 9.38 26.33 -30.32
N PRO A 203 9.13 26.36 -31.64
CA PRO A 203 8.64 25.19 -32.39
C PRO A 203 9.52 23.93 -32.22
N GLU A 204 10.83 24.10 -32.10
CA GLU A 204 11.81 23.02 -31.88
C GLU A 204 11.68 22.31 -30.52
N LEU A 205 11.02 22.93 -29.54
CA LEU A 205 10.76 22.34 -28.23
C LEU A 205 9.41 21.64 -28.16
N VAL A 206 8.50 21.86 -29.12
CA VAL A 206 7.17 21.23 -29.10
C VAL A 206 7.31 19.71 -29.08
N ALA A 207 6.49 19.06 -28.24
CA ALA A 207 6.49 17.62 -28.06
C ALA A 207 7.85 17.06 -27.54
N THR A 208 8.64 17.89 -26.86
CA THR A 208 9.80 17.45 -26.07
C THR A 208 9.47 17.47 -24.58
N TRP A 209 10.00 16.50 -23.84
CA TRP A 209 9.84 16.44 -22.38
C TRP A 209 10.77 17.46 -21.71
N ALA A 210 10.23 18.27 -20.80
CA ALA A 210 11.00 19.26 -20.08
C ALA A 210 12.04 18.58 -19.18
N GLY A 211 13.27 19.11 -19.19
CA GLY A 211 14.31 18.73 -18.22
C GLY A 211 14.03 19.39 -16.87
N THR A 212 13.24 18.77 -16.00
CA THR A 212 13.07 19.26 -14.62
C THR A 212 14.32 18.95 -13.79
N ARG A 213 14.62 19.76 -12.76
CA ARG A 213 15.75 19.52 -11.81
C ARG A 213 15.60 18.21 -11.02
N SER A 214 14.41 17.62 -11.04
CA SER A 214 14.06 16.36 -10.38
C SER A 214 13.26 15.52 -11.37
N GLN A 215 13.90 15.05 -12.45
CA GLN A 215 13.23 14.12 -13.37
C GLN A 215 12.80 12.88 -12.58
N PRO A 216 11.51 12.54 -12.57
CA PRO A 216 11.08 11.27 -12.02
C PRO A 216 11.80 10.14 -12.77
N VAL A 217 12.43 9.24 -12.04
CA VAL A 217 13.20 8.15 -12.64
C VAL A 217 12.24 6.98 -12.86
N ASP A 218 12.04 6.60 -14.13
CA ASP A 218 11.38 5.33 -14.46
C ASP A 218 12.14 4.14 -13.85
N PRO A 219 11.46 3.14 -13.28
CA PRO A 219 10.01 3.11 -13.02
C PRO A 219 9.63 3.95 -11.79
N TYR A 220 8.45 4.57 -11.82
CA TYR A 220 7.88 5.27 -10.67
C TYR A 220 7.63 4.28 -9.52
N PRO A 221 8.09 4.55 -8.29
CA PRO A 221 8.01 3.59 -7.18
C PRO A 221 6.60 3.06 -6.94
N VAL A 222 5.61 3.96 -6.81
CA VAL A 222 4.21 3.57 -6.53
C VAL A 222 3.61 2.71 -7.65
N MET A 223 3.90 3.03 -8.91
CA MET A 223 3.41 2.22 -10.05
C MET A 223 4.06 0.84 -10.05
N GLN A 224 5.35 0.76 -9.72
CA GLN A 224 6.08 -0.49 -9.63
C GLN A 224 5.57 -1.37 -8.49
N GLU A 225 5.27 -0.79 -7.33
CA GLU A 225 4.71 -1.50 -6.17
C GLU A 225 3.32 -2.07 -6.47
N ILE A 226 2.47 -1.30 -7.15
CA ILE A 226 1.16 -1.76 -7.66
C ILE A 226 1.34 -2.94 -8.63
N ASP A 227 2.26 -2.82 -9.60
CA ASP A 227 2.51 -3.89 -10.58
C ASP A 227 3.10 -5.15 -9.95
N ASP A 228 4.00 -4.98 -8.99
CA ASP A 228 4.61 -6.09 -8.25
C ASP A 228 3.54 -6.82 -7.41
N PHE A 229 2.65 -6.10 -6.73
CA PHE A 229 1.50 -6.69 -6.04
C PHE A 229 0.62 -7.48 -7.02
N ASN A 230 0.24 -6.87 -8.15
CA ASN A 230 -0.62 -7.51 -9.15
C ASN A 230 0.03 -8.78 -9.73
N ARG A 231 1.34 -8.75 -9.99
CA ARG A 231 2.12 -9.91 -10.44
C ARG A 231 2.04 -11.04 -9.43
N HIS A 232 2.30 -10.74 -8.15
CA HIS A 232 2.24 -11.74 -7.08
C HIS A 232 0.81 -12.28 -6.91
N ALA A 233 -0.21 -11.42 -6.95
CA ALA A 233 -1.61 -11.84 -6.87
C ALA A 233 -2.00 -12.79 -8.00
N ALA A 234 -1.50 -12.55 -9.21
CA ALA A 234 -1.78 -13.36 -10.38
C ALA A 234 -1.02 -14.70 -10.42
N GLN A 235 0.20 -14.77 -9.86
CA GLN A 235 1.10 -15.92 -10.00
C GLN A 235 1.12 -16.84 -8.77
N GLU A 236 0.90 -16.28 -7.58
CA GLU A 236 1.23 -16.96 -6.32
C GLU A 236 0.04 -17.45 -5.50
N ILE A 237 -1.18 -17.04 -5.87
CA ILE A 237 -2.40 -17.34 -5.13
C ILE A 237 -3.26 -18.33 -5.92
N THR A 238 -3.80 -19.32 -5.21
CA THR A 238 -4.79 -20.26 -5.76
C THR A 238 -6.22 -19.74 -5.56
N GLY A 239 -7.15 -20.17 -6.40
CA GLY A 239 -8.57 -19.82 -6.25
C GLY A 239 -9.16 -20.25 -4.90
N GLN A 240 -8.66 -21.34 -4.31
CA GLN A 240 -9.08 -21.80 -2.98
C GLN A 240 -8.64 -20.83 -1.87
N GLN A 241 -7.42 -20.31 -1.94
CA GLN A 241 -6.94 -19.32 -0.97
C GLN A 241 -7.74 -18.02 -1.07
N LEU A 242 -8.04 -17.57 -2.29
CA LEU A 242 -8.88 -16.38 -2.50
C LEU A 242 -10.28 -16.57 -1.90
N ALA A 243 -10.92 -17.71 -2.18
CA ALA A 243 -12.24 -18.03 -1.64
C ALA A 243 -12.24 -18.09 -0.11
N GLN A 244 -11.21 -18.69 0.49
CA GLN A 244 -11.05 -18.75 1.95
C GLN A 244 -10.92 -17.37 2.58
N SER A 245 -10.08 -16.49 2.02
CA SER A 245 -9.94 -15.11 2.54
C SER A 245 -11.24 -14.32 2.43
N LYS A 246 -12.02 -14.49 1.34
CA LYS A 246 -13.36 -13.89 1.24
C LYS A 246 -14.31 -14.44 2.28
N GLU A 247 -14.34 -15.75 2.47
CA GLU A 247 -15.23 -16.39 3.45
C GLU A 247 -14.98 -15.88 4.87
N TRP A 248 -13.71 -15.70 5.26
CA TRP A 248 -13.34 -15.11 6.54
C TRP A 248 -13.85 -13.67 6.71
N LEU A 249 -13.81 -12.84 5.67
CA LEU A 249 -14.34 -11.47 5.76
C LEU A 249 -15.87 -11.43 5.84
N LEU A 250 -16.53 -12.26 5.04
CA LEU A 250 -17.99 -12.22 4.90
C LEU A 250 -18.73 -12.96 6.02
N SER A 251 -18.02 -13.74 6.85
CA SER A 251 -18.61 -14.61 7.86
C SER A 251 -19.72 -15.54 7.31
N GLY A 252 -19.61 -15.91 6.03
CA GLY A 252 -20.54 -16.83 5.34
C GLY A 252 -21.92 -16.26 4.94
N SER A 253 -22.26 -15.00 5.24
CA SER A 253 -23.62 -14.47 5.01
C SER A 253 -23.69 -12.98 4.67
N ALA A 254 -22.83 -12.49 3.77
CA ALA A 254 -22.91 -11.10 3.32
C ALA A 254 -24.04 -10.87 2.32
N PRO A 255 -24.74 -9.71 2.34
CA PRO A 255 -25.74 -9.37 1.33
C PRO A 255 -25.20 -9.47 -0.10
N GLU A 256 -25.94 -10.12 -1.01
CA GLU A 256 -25.47 -10.36 -2.39
C GLU A 256 -25.19 -9.05 -3.14
N GLN A 257 -26.04 -8.04 -2.97
CA GLN A 257 -25.86 -6.73 -3.58
C GLN A 257 -24.58 -6.03 -3.11
N LEU A 258 -24.22 -6.16 -1.82
CA LEU A 258 -22.96 -5.61 -1.30
C LEU A 258 -21.75 -6.31 -1.93
N GLN A 259 -21.82 -7.63 -2.09
CA GLN A 259 -20.75 -8.39 -2.73
C GLN A 259 -20.57 -7.97 -4.19
N GLN A 260 -21.67 -7.76 -4.92
CA GLN A 260 -21.65 -7.29 -6.31
C GLN A 260 -21.02 -5.88 -6.40
N ASN A 261 -21.52 -4.94 -5.59
CA ASN A 261 -21.05 -3.56 -5.57
C ASN A 261 -19.57 -3.40 -5.17
N CYS A 262 -19.09 -4.27 -4.28
CA CYS A 262 -17.71 -4.27 -3.78
C CYS A 262 -16.85 -5.39 -4.38
N THR A 263 -17.26 -6.02 -5.51
CA THR A 263 -16.59 -7.23 -6.04
C THR A 263 -15.09 -7.04 -6.20
N HIS A 264 -14.70 -5.91 -6.81
CA HIS A 264 -13.31 -5.61 -7.12
C HIS A 264 -12.48 -5.35 -5.85
N LEU A 265 -13.03 -4.58 -4.90
CA LEU A 265 -12.43 -4.33 -3.60
C LEU A 265 -12.25 -5.65 -2.83
N LEU A 266 -13.27 -6.51 -2.83
CA LEU A 266 -13.27 -7.82 -2.17
C LEU A 266 -12.25 -8.78 -2.79
N ASP A 267 -12.11 -8.78 -4.12
CA ASP A 267 -11.10 -9.55 -4.85
C ASP A 267 -9.68 -9.14 -4.41
N VAL A 268 -9.39 -7.83 -4.39
CA VAL A 268 -8.07 -7.31 -3.99
C VAL A 268 -7.80 -7.54 -2.49
N TYR A 269 -8.81 -7.35 -1.63
CA TYR A 269 -8.70 -7.69 -0.20
C TYR A 269 -8.26 -9.15 -0.03
N ALA A 270 -8.96 -10.07 -0.68
CA ALA A 270 -8.69 -11.49 -0.54
C ALA A 270 -7.31 -11.86 -1.09
N ALA A 271 -6.84 -11.18 -2.13
CA ALA A 271 -5.48 -11.36 -2.63
C ALA A 271 -4.43 -10.86 -1.63
N ALA A 272 -4.61 -9.66 -1.08
CA ALA A 272 -3.70 -9.08 -0.10
C ALA A 272 -3.62 -9.94 1.18
N ASP A 273 -4.76 -10.39 1.69
CA ASP A 273 -4.83 -11.26 2.87
C ASP A 273 -4.15 -12.63 2.62
N ALA A 274 -4.46 -13.29 1.51
CA ALA A 274 -3.86 -14.58 1.16
C ALA A 274 -2.34 -14.49 0.97
N LEU A 275 -1.86 -13.42 0.31
CA LEU A 275 -0.43 -13.17 0.13
C LEU A 275 0.26 -12.86 1.46
N ALA A 276 -0.34 -12.02 2.31
CA ALA A 276 0.18 -11.72 3.64
C ALA A 276 0.32 -13.01 4.48
N ILE A 277 -0.69 -13.87 4.50
CA ILE A 277 -0.64 -15.16 5.21
C ILE A 277 0.46 -16.07 4.65
N LYS A 278 0.61 -16.12 3.33
CA LYS A 278 1.67 -16.90 2.67
C LYS A 278 3.05 -16.42 3.09
N ARG A 279 3.30 -15.10 3.05
CA ARG A 279 4.58 -14.51 3.46
C ARG A 279 4.82 -14.61 4.96
N GLN A 280 3.79 -14.51 5.79
CA GLN A 280 3.89 -14.75 7.23
C GLN A 280 4.41 -16.18 7.51
N LYS A 281 3.80 -17.20 6.90
CA LYS A 281 4.25 -18.60 7.05
C LYS A 281 5.69 -18.79 6.56
N GLN A 282 6.04 -18.14 5.45
CA GLN A 282 7.39 -18.18 4.91
C GLN A 282 8.40 -17.53 5.87
N ARG A 283 8.09 -16.37 6.44
CA ARG A 283 8.90 -15.69 7.47
C ARG A 283 9.13 -16.59 8.67
N GLU A 284 8.06 -17.15 9.25
CA GLU A 284 8.17 -18.05 10.41
C GLU A 284 9.02 -19.28 10.10
N SER A 285 8.82 -19.90 8.93
CA SER A 285 9.59 -21.06 8.49
C SER A 285 11.07 -20.72 8.31
N SER A 286 11.37 -19.54 7.75
CA SER A 286 12.74 -19.10 7.47
C SER A 286 13.51 -18.83 8.76
N ILE A 287 12.87 -18.15 9.72
CA ILE A 287 13.48 -17.93 11.05
C ILE A 287 13.78 -19.27 11.72
N ARG A 288 12.83 -20.21 11.73
CA ARG A 288 13.06 -21.55 12.29
C ARG A 288 14.23 -22.27 11.63
N TRP A 289 14.32 -22.22 10.30
CA TRP A 289 15.40 -22.86 9.55
C TRP A 289 16.77 -22.21 9.83
N ILE A 290 16.85 -20.89 9.84
CA ILE A 290 18.09 -20.16 10.12
C ILE A 290 18.55 -20.45 11.55
N THR A 291 17.65 -20.42 12.54
CA THR A 291 17.97 -20.77 13.92
C THR A 291 18.47 -22.22 14.04
N LEU A 292 17.86 -23.16 13.32
CA LEU A 292 18.30 -24.57 13.30
C LEU A 292 19.69 -24.73 12.70
N VAL A 293 19.97 -24.10 11.54
CA VAL A 293 21.28 -24.16 10.90
C VAL A 293 22.35 -23.50 11.77
N ALA A 294 22.03 -22.38 12.41
CA ALA A 294 22.94 -21.72 13.36
C ALA A 294 23.24 -22.63 14.56
N LEU A 295 22.24 -23.32 15.12
CA LEU A 295 22.44 -24.27 16.21
C LEU A 295 23.38 -25.42 15.79
N ILE A 296 23.18 -26.01 14.61
CA ILE A 296 24.04 -27.10 14.10
C ILE A 296 25.46 -26.57 13.81
N SER A 297 25.57 -25.36 13.25
CA SER A 297 26.86 -24.71 13.02
C SER A 297 27.63 -24.52 14.33
N ILE A 298 26.98 -24.03 15.39
CA ILE A 298 27.60 -23.85 16.72
C ILE A 298 27.95 -25.22 17.33
N PHE A 299 27.10 -26.23 17.17
CA PHE A 299 27.41 -27.59 17.61
C PHE A 299 28.70 -28.11 16.97
N CYS A 300 28.89 -27.95 15.66
CA CYS A 300 30.13 -28.35 14.99
C CYS A 300 31.36 -27.64 15.56
N GLN A 301 31.25 -26.34 15.88
CA GLN A 301 32.34 -25.60 16.52
C GLN A 301 32.64 -26.10 17.94
N GLN A 302 31.61 -26.40 18.73
CA GLN A 302 31.78 -26.92 20.09
C GLN A 302 32.40 -28.33 20.09
N VAL A 303 32.06 -29.19 19.12
CA VAL A 303 32.69 -30.51 18.96
C VAL A 303 34.18 -30.36 18.60
N TYR A 304 34.51 -29.46 17.67
CA TYR A 304 35.90 -29.17 17.29
C TYR A 304 36.74 -28.66 18.46
N SER A 305 36.17 -27.79 19.30
CA SER A 305 36.85 -27.19 20.46
C SER A 305 36.88 -28.08 21.70
N GLY A 306 36.22 -29.24 21.69
CA GLY A 306 36.13 -30.14 22.84
C GLY A 306 36.49 -31.58 22.50
N PRO A 307 35.50 -32.47 22.30
CA PRO A 307 35.74 -33.92 22.24
C PRO A 307 36.46 -34.42 20.98
N ASP A 308 36.39 -33.74 19.83
CA ASP A 308 36.97 -34.23 18.56
C ASP A 308 37.47 -33.09 17.66
N MET A 309 38.78 -32.81 17.73
CA MET A 309 39.43 -31.70 17.00
C MET A 309 39.82 -32.09 15.56
N ARG A 310 38.84 -32.48 14.74
CA ARG A 310 39.05 -32.79 13.31
C ARG A 310 38.62 -31.63 12.43
N TRP A 311 39.40 -31.36 11.38
CA TRP A 311 39.20 -30.21 10.49
C TRP A 311 37.80 -30.18 9.83
N PHE A 312 37.16 -31.34 9.61
CA PHE A 312 35.84 -31.38 8.98
C PHE A 312 34.73 -30.80 9.88
N TRP A 313 34.88 -30.81 11.21
CA TRP A 313 33.95 -30.13 12.12
C TRP A 313 34.03 -28.62 11.95
N LEU A 314 35.25 -28.09 11.87
CA LEU A 314 35.49 -26.67 11.61
C LEU A 314 34.99 -26.27 10.20
N ALA A 315 35.26 -27.10 9.18
CA ALA A 315 34.73 -26.88 7.84
C ALA A 315 33.20 -26.91 7.80
N GLY A 316 32.57 -27.83 8.56
CA GLY A 316 31.12 -27.91 8.73
C GLY A 316 30.53 -26.65 9.38
N HIS A 317 31.15 -26.15 10.45
CA HIS A 317 30.77 -24.89 11.09
C HIS A 317 30.77 -23.72 10.10
N ILE A 318 31.89 -23.52 9.39
CA ILE A 318 32.07 -22.44 8.41
C ILE A 318 31.02 -22.56 7.30
N THR A 319 30.84 -23.76 6.75
CA THR A 319 29.87 -24.01 5.67
C THR A 319 28.45 -23.66 6.11
N LEU A 320 28.02 -24.15 7.27
CA LEU A 320 26.67 -23.90 7.79
C LEU A 320 26.47 -22.42 8.17
N ALA A 321 27.49 -21.75 8.69
CA ALA A 321 27.42 -20.32 9.00
C ALA A 321 27.23 -19.48 7.73
N VAL A 322 27.96 -19.80 6.65
CA VAL A 322 27.78 -19.15 5.33
C VAL A 322 26.39 -19.43 4.78
N VAL A 323 25.89 -20.68 4.88
CA VAL A 323 24.52 -21.02 4.45
C VAL A 323 23.47 -20.22 5.22
N ALA A 324 23.59 -20.12 6.55
CA ALA A 324 22.68 -19.33 7.38
C ALA A 324 22.73 -17.84 7.01
N TRP A 325 23.92 -17.29 6.76
CA TRP A 325 24.10 -15.90 6.35
C TRP A 325 23.51 -15.61 4.96
N CYS A 326 23.77 -16.48 3.98
CA CYS A 326 23.19 -16.39 2.64
C CYS A 326 21.67 -16.49 2.67
N ALA A 327 21.13 -17.42 3.46
CA ALA A 327 19.69 -17.54 3.65
C ALA A 327 19.12 -16.26 4.29
N PHE A 328 19.71 -15.78 5.38
CA PHE A 328 19.30 -14.53 6.01
C PHE A 328 19.28 -13.37 5.01
N ARG A 329 20.36 -13.20 4.23
CA ARG A 329 20.42 -12.16 3.20
C ARG A 329 19.31 -12.32 2.16
N PHE A 330 19.09 -13.53 1.64
CA PHE A 330 18.08 -13.77 0.62
C PHE A 330 16.64 -13.51 1.09
N PHE A 331 16.31 -13.79 2.35
CA PHE A 331 14.97 -13.60 2.89
C PHE A 331 14.71 -12.19 3.41
N PHE A 332 15.74 -11.55 3.99
CA PHE A 332 15.61 -10.31 4.77
C PHE A 332 16.33 -9.09 4.18
N LYS A 333 17.18 -9.25 3.15
CA LYS A 333 17.88 -8.13 2.49
C LYS A 333 17.75 -8.18 0.97
N GLY A 334 17.25 -7.10 0.35
CA GLY A 334 17.06 -7.00 -1.10
C GLY A 334 16.30 -5.74 -1.49
N LYS A 335 15.94 -5.61 -2.77
CA LYS A 335 15.14 -4.47 -3.27
C LYS A 335 13.67 -4.48 -2.81
N MET A 336 13.16 -5.63 -2.38
CA MET A 336 11.91 -5.82 -1.61
C MET A 336 12.02 -7.12 -0.79
N PRO A 337 12.44 -7.06 0.48
CA PRO A 337 12.48 -8.24 1.33
C PRO A 337 11.10 -8.89 1.48
N ARG A 338 11.06 -10.21 1.66
CA ARG A 338 9.79 -10.94 1.84
C ARG A 338 9.04 -10.52 3.10
N GLU A 339 9.76 -9.96 4.07
CA GLU A 339 9.18 -9.38 5.29
C GLU A 339 8.46 -8.07 5.03
N GLU A 340 9.04 -7.17 4.23
CA GLU A 340 8.38 -5.94 3.80
C GLU A 340 7.08 -6.27 3.05
N GLN A 341 7.13 -7.23 2.11
CA GLN A 341 5.92 -7.73 1.44
C GLN A 341 4.86 -8.26 2.42
N PHE A 342 5.25 -8.99 3.46
CA PHE A 342 4.31 -9.43 4.49
C PHE A 342 3.65 -8.24 5.20
N ILE A 343 4.45 -7.27 5.61
CA ILE A 343 3.99 -6.10 6.36
C ILE A 343 3.01 -5.29 5.50
N GLU A 344 3.42 -4.92 4.29
CA GLU A 344 2.63 -4.05 3.43
C GLU A 344 1.34 -4.71 2.95
N TRP A 345 1.38 -5.98 2.54
CA TRP A 345 0.18 -6.69 2.08
C TRP A 345 -0.80 -6.91 3.22
N ARG A 346 -0.31 -7.09 4.46
CA ARG A 346 -1.16 -7.11 5.64
C ARG A 346 -1.81 -5.75 5.86
N VAL A 347 -1.04 -4.66 5.77
CA VAL A 347 -1.57 -3.30 5.96
C VAL A 347 -2.64 -2.98 4.92
N LEU A 348 -2.40 -3.33 3.65
CA LEU A 348 -3.39 -3.21 2.58
C LEU A 348 -4.65 -4.04 2.87
N ALA A 349 -4.50 -5.30 3.29
CA ALA A 349 -5.64 -6.17 3.62
C ALA A 349 -6.48 -5.59 4.77
N GLU A 350 -5.85 -5.10 5.84
CA GLU A 350 -6.54 -4.46 6.96
C GLU A 350 -7.24 -3.15 6.54
N GLY A 351 -6.59 -2.32 5.71
CA GLY A 351 -7.19 -1.11 5.16
C GLY A 351 -8.43 -1.40 4.30
N LEU A 352 -8.33 -2.40 3.42
CA LEU A 352 -9.45 -2.85 2.59
C LEU A 352 -10.57 -3.51 3.41
N ARG A 353 -10.25 -4.20 4.51
CA ARG A 353 -11.25 -4.73 5.45
C ARG A 353 -12.09 -3.60 6.03
N VAL A 354 -11.46 -2.56 6.56
CA VAL A 354 -12.17 -1.40 7.11
C VAL A 354 -13.00 -0.72 6.01
N GLN A 355 -12.40 -0.51 4.84
CA GLN A 355 -13.11 0.10 3.70
C GLN A 355 -14.35 -0.72 3.29
N PHE A 356 -14.25 -2.05 3.22
CA PHE A 356 -15.37 -2.92 2.88
C PHE A 356 -16.54 -2.75 3.85
N PHE A 357 -16.28 -2.74 5.17
CA PHE A 357 -17.34 -2.55 6.16
C PHE A 357 -17.88 -1.11 6.17
N TRP A 358 -17.06 -0.11 5.85
CA TRP A 358 -17.55 1.26 5.62
C TRP A 358 -18.46 1.36 4.39
N CYS A 359 -18.14 0.65 3.30
CA CYS A 359 -19.03 0.55 2.14
C CYS A 359 -20.36 -0.12 2.50
N ALA A 360 -20.33 -1.16 3.35
CA ALA A 360 -21.52 -1.81 3.86
C ALA A 360 -22.41 -0.89 4.71
N LEU A 361 -21.79 0.09 5.38
CA LEU A 361 -22.49 1.13 6.17
C LEU A 361 -22.92 2.34 5.32
N GLY A 362 -22.61 2.37 4.03
CA GLY A 362 -22.89 3.52 3.17
C GLY A 362 -22.04 4.76 3.48
N LEU A 363 -20.91 4.59 4.18
CA LEU A 363 -20.04 5.69 4.57
C LEU A 363 -19.18 6.12 3.38
N LYS A 364 -19.13 7.43 3.11
CA LYS A 364 -18.37 8.04 2.00
C LYS A 364 -16.87 8.20 2.28
N TYR A 365 -16.40 7.74 3.43
CA TYR A 365 -15.03 7.88 3.87
C TYR A 365 -14.10 6.92 3.13
N VAL A 366 -12.87 7.36 2.86
CA VAL A 366 -11.82 6.52 2.30
C VAL A 366 -10.81 6.20 3.41
N ALA A 367 -10.57 4.91 3.65
CA ALA A 367 -9.72 4.42 4.73
C ALA A 367 -8.30 4.99 4.68
N SER A 368 -7.74 5.19 3.47
CA SER A 368 -6.42 5.79 3.27
C SER A 368 -6.26 7.17 3.90
N ASP A 369 -7.34 7.94 4.01
CA ASP A 369 -7.30 9.33 4.48
C ASP A 369 -7.19 9.43 6.00
N TYR A 370 -7.31 8.29 6.68
CA TYR A 370 -7.23 8.16 8.14
C TYR A 370 -5.95 7.47 8.60
N TYR A 371 -5.03 7.14 7.68
CA TYR A 371 -3.66 6.76 8.05
C TYR A 371 -2.91 7.99 8.57
N ARG A 372 -2.82 8.13 9.90
CA ARG A 372 -2.06 9.22 10.54
C ARG A 372 -0.57 8.86 10.60
N THR A 373 0.12 8.89 9.47
CA THR A 373 1.58 8.68 9.44
C THR A 373 2.31 10.02 9.50
N ASN A 374 3.20 10.17 10.49
CA ASN A 374 4.08 11.34 10.60
C ASN A 374 5.21 11.34 9.56
N ARG A 375 5.26 10.34 8.67
CA ARG A 375 6.29 10.17 7.64
C ARG A 375 5.62 10.14 6.27
N LEU A 376 5.98 11.13 5.45
CA LEU A 376 5.70 11.19 4.01
C LEU A 376 6.34 9.98 3.32
N GLY A 377 5.62 9.29 2.43
CA GLY A 377 6.17 8.20 1.62
C GLY A 377 5.92 6.80 2.16
N ASP A 378 5.50 6.65 3.43
CA ASP A 378 5.52 5.33 4.07
C ASP A 378 4.36 4.40 3.67
N VAL A 379 3.32 4.93 3.03
CA VAL A 379 2.07 4.21 2.70
C VAL A 379 1.57 4.56 1.30
N ASP A 380 2.38 5.24 0.48
CA ASP A 380 1.90 5.95 -0.71
C ASP A 380 1.18 5.02 -1.69
N TRP A 381 1.75 3.84 -1.98
CA TRP A 381 1.10 2.90 -2.88
C TRP A 381 -0.13 2.22 -2.28
N ILE A 382 -0.14 1.93 -0.98
CA ILE A 382 -1.28 1.32 -0.28
C ILE A 382 -2.46 2.30 -0.26
N SER A 383 -2.19 3.56 0.10
CA SER A 383 -3.19 4.63 0.14
C SER A 383 -3.78 4.89 -1.25
N GLN A 384 -2.93 5.03 -2.26
CA GLN A 384 -3.38 5.22 -3.64
C GLN A 384 -4.15 4.01 -4.17
N SER A 385 -3.74 2.79 -3.82
CA SER A 385 -4.45 1.56 -4.16
C SER A 385 -5.88 1.54 -3.63
N ILE A 386 -6.07 1.84 -2.34
CA ILE A 386 -7.41 1.89 -1.73
C ILE A 386 -8.27 2.96 -2.41
N ARG A 387 -7.72 4.16 -2.67
CA ARG A 387 -8.45 5.24 -3.39
C ARG A 387 -8.85 4.85 -4.80
N ASN A 388 -7.95 4.23 -5.55
CA ASN A 388 -8.21 3.81 -6.93
C ASN A 388 -9.33 2.77 -6.99
N LEU A 389 -9.38 1.85 -6.02
CA LEU A 389 -10.46 0.87 -5.90
C LEU A 389 -11.80 1.53 -5.57
N MET A 390 -11.77 2.56 -4.71
CA MET A 390 -12.98 3.28 -4.31
C MET A 390 -13.62 4.10 -5.44
N MET A 391 -12.87 4.50 -6.47
CA MET A 391 -13.43 5.28 -7.60
C MET A 391 -14.59 4.58 -8.33
N VAL A 392 -14.58 3.24 -8.35
CA VAL A 392 -15.60 2.42 -9.04
C VAL A 392 -16.41 1.56 -8.07
N THR A 393 -16.22 1.74 -6.77
CA THR A 393 -16.93 0.97 -5.75
C THR A 393 -18.25 1.68 -5.40
N GLU A 394 -19.36 0.95 -5.52
CA GLU A 394 -20.67 1.48 -5.15
C GLU A 394 -20.97 1.24 -3.66
N LEU A 395 -21.37 2.30 -2.97
CA LEU A 395 -21.74 2.23 -1.56
C LEU A 395 -23.07 1.50 -1.37
N SER A 396 -23.26 0.86 -0.21
CA SER A 396 -24.55 0.27 0.13
C SER A 396 -25.60 1.36 0.35
N ALA A 397 -26.70 1.30 -0.40
CA ALA A 397 -27.85 2.19 -0.20
C ALA A 397 -28.67 1.86 1.07
N LYS A 398 -28.50 0.65 1.62
CA LYS A 398 -29.19 0.18 2.83
C LYS A 398 -28.17 -0.38 3.81
N PRO A 399 -27.69 0.44 4.76
CA PRO A 399 -26.75 0.01 5.78
C PRO A 399 -27.33 -1.10 6.65
N ASP A 400 -26.61 -2.22 6.80
CA ASP A 400 -26.96 -3.26 7.78
C ASP A 400 -25.98 -3.23 8.95
N VAL A 401 -26.27 -2.36 9.92
CA VAL A 401 -25.46 -2.15 11.12
C VAL A 401 -25.35 -3.43 11.96
N SER A 402 -26.41 -4.25 11.98
CA SER A 402 -26.44 -5.48 12.77
C SER A 402 -25.51 -6.54 12.19
N TRP A 403 -25.53 -6.70 10.86
CA TRP A 403 -24.61 -7.60 10.17
C TRP A 403 -23.16 -7.11 10.32
N VAL A 404 -22.88 -5.82 10.13
CA VAL A 404 -21.52 -5.28 10.29
C VAL A 404 -20.99 -5.52 11.70
N LYS A 405 -21.80 -5.28 12.74
CA LYS A 405 -21.41 -5.60 14.13
C LYS A 405 -21.02 -7.08 14.27
N GLN A 406 -21.81 -7.99 13.70
CA GLN A 406 -21.58 -9.42 13.84
C GLN A 406 -20.37 -9.92 13.02
N ALA A 407 -20.31 -9.54 11.75
CA ALA A 407 -19.31 -10.02 10.79
C ALA A 407 -17.94 -9.34 10.96
N TRP A 408 -17.92 -8.10 11.45
CA TRP A 408 -16.67 -7.36 11.69
C TRP A 408 -16.31 -7.35 13.17
N VAL A 409 -17.12 -6.70 14.00
CA VAL A 409 -16.70 -6.34 15.37
C VAL A 409 -16.60 -7.57 16.26
N ALA A 410 -17.66 -8.38 16.30
CA ALA A 410 -17.71 -9.58 17.15
C ALA A 410 -16.73 -10.67 16.69
N ASP A 411 -16.54 -10.83 15.37
CA ASP A 411 -15.54 -11.77 14.84
C ASP A 411 -14.11 -11.33 15.17
N GLN A 412 -13.78 -10.05 14.95
CA GLN A 412 -12.46 -9.50 15.28
C GLN A 412 -12.17 -9.55 16.78
N ALA A 413 -13.13 -9.23 17.65
CA ALA A 413 -12.98 -9.36 19.10
C ALA A 413 -12.58 -10.80 19.49
N LYS A 414 -13.31 -11.79 18.98
CA LYS A 414 -13.02 -13.22 19.20
C LYS A 414 -11.65 -13.63 18.65
N TYR A 415 -11.32 -13.16 17.46
CA TYR A 415 -10.02 -13.43 16.83
C TYR A 415 -8.87 -12.90 17.70
N PHE A 416 -8.94 -11.65 18.15
CA PHE A 416 -7.90 -11.03 18.97
C PHE A 416 -7.74 -11.73 20.31
N ASP A 417 -8.83 -12.07 21.00
CA ASP A 417 -8.75 -12.82 22.25
C ASP A 417 -8.12 -14.22 22.07
N LYS A 418 -8.49 -14.92 21.00
CA LYS A 418 -7.90 -16.23 20.66
C LYS A 418 -6.41 -16.09 20.31
N ALA A 419 -6.04 -15.07 19.53
CA ALA A 419 -4.67 -14.82 19.11
C ALA A 419 -3.77 -14.45 20.30
N LYS A 420 -4.25 -13.57 21.18
CA LYS A 420 -3.61 -13.21 22.46
C LYS A 420 -3.32 -14.45 23.31
N ASN A 421 -4.34 -15.26 23.58
CA ASN A 421 -4.20 -16.45 24.42
C ASN A 421 -3.26 -17.50 23.80
N ARG A 422 -3.31 -17.66 22.48
CA ARG A 422 -2.40 -18.56 21.74
C ARG A 422 -0.94 -18.13 21.91
N ASP A 423 -0.64 -16.84 21.73
CA ASP A 423 0.74 -16.35 21.77
C ASP A 423 1.25 -16.24 23.22
N LEU A 424 0.38 -15.93 24.18
CA LEU A 424 0.69 -16.03 25.62
C LEU A 424 1.06 -17.47 26.02
N ALA A 425 0.31 -18.47 25.52
CA ALA A 425 0.63 -19.88 25.76
C ALA A 425 1.99 -20.27 25.17
N LYS A 426 2.36 -19.73 24.00
CA LYS A 426 3.70 -19.92 23.41
C LYS A 426 4.78 -19.30 24.30
N ILE A 427 4.59 -18.05 24.76
CA ILE A 427 5.54 -17.36 25.65
C ILE A 427 5.79 -18.21 26.90
N ASN A 428 4.71 -18.66 27.56
CA ASN A 428 4.82 -19.48 28.77
C ASN A 428 5.54 -20.81 28.51
N LYS A 429 5.24 -21.48 27.40
CA LYS A 429 5.90 -22.72 27.00
C LYS A 429 7.40 -22.50 26.76
N TRP A 430 7.77 -21.47 26.02
CA TRP A 430 9.16 -21.19 25.68
C TRP A 430 9.96 -20.66 26.88
N ASN A 431 9.39 -19.81 27.73
CA ASN A 431 10.05 -19.35 28.96
C ASN A 431 10.37 -20.52 29.90
N LYS A 432 9.46 -21.49 30.04
CA LYS A 432 9.74 -22.72 30.79
C LYS A 432 10.88 -23.53 30.18
N ALA A 433 10.89 -23.67 28.85
CA ALA A 433 11.96 -24.37 28.14
C ALA A 433 13.31 -23.68 28.33
N VAL A 434 13.38 -22.36 28.17
CA VAL A 434 14.58 -21.53 28.38
C VAL A 434 15.09 -21.71 29.81
N LEU A 435 14.23 -21.54 30.83
CA LEU A 435 14.60 -21.68 32.23
C LEU A 435 15.13 -23.08 32.55
N MET A 436 14.48 -24.12 32.02
CA MET A 436 14.92 -25.51 32.20
C MET A 436 16.28 -25.76 31.54
N THR A 437 16.47 -25.34 30.28
CA THR A 437 17.76 -25.51 29.57
C THR A 437 18.89 -24.71 30.21
N PHE A 438 18.59 -23.52 30.73
CA PHE A 438 19.56 -22.69 31.44
C PHE A 438 19.93 -23.30 32.79
N GLY A 439 18.95 -23.80 33.54
CA GLY A 439 19.18 -24.52 34.80
C GLY A 439 19.99 -25.80 34.60
N CYS A 440 19.69 -26.58 33.55
CA CYS A 440 20.48 -27.75 33.14
C CYS A 440 21.92 -27.35 32.80
N ALA A 441 22.13 -26.23 32.10
CA ALA A 441 23.46 -25.73 31.77
C ALA A 441 24.28 -25.43 33.03
N ILE A 442 23.70 -24.68 33.99
CA ILE A 442 24.35 -24.39 35.29
C ILE A 442 24.66 -25.68 36.04
N GLY A 443 23.69 -26.60 36.16
CA GLY A 443 23.88 -27.87 36.84
C GLY A 443 25.01 -28.69 36.21
N MET A 444 25.03 -28.80 34.88
CA MET A 444 26.08 -29.51 34.16
C MET A 444 27.45 -28.84 34.29
N THR A 445 27.52 -27.51 34.34
CA THR A 445 28.78 -26.79 34.62
C THR A 445 29.32 -27.12 36.01
N ILE A 446 28.46 -27.16 37.04
CA ILE A 446 28.87 -27.53 38.40
C ILE A 446 29.39 -28.96 38.43
N VAL A 447 28.70 -29.89 37.77
CA VAL A 447 29.14 -31.29 37.66
C VAL A 447 30.47 -31.38 36.93
N THR A 448 30.66 -30.61 35.86
CA THR A 448 31.91 -30.57 35.10
C THR A 448 33.06 -30.03 35.96
N LEU A 449 32.83 -28.95 36.72
CA LEU A 449 33.82 -28.40 37.65
C LEU A 449 34.18 -29.41 38.76
N ALA A 450 33.20 -30.10 39.32
CA ALA A 450 33.44 -31.12 40.34
C ALA A 450 34.23 -32.31 39.75
N ALA A 451 33.92 -32.72 38.53
CA ALA A 451 34.66 -33.77 37.83
C ALA A 451 36.12 -33.38 37.59
N ASP A 452 36.37 -32.14 37.16
CA ASP A 452 37.71 -31.58 36.96
C ASP A 452 38.50 -31.51 38.28
N LEU A 453 37.86 -31.05 39.37
CA LEU A 453 38.46 -31.03 40.72
C LEU A 453 38.77 -32.43 41.27
N LEU A 454 38.04 -33.45 40.83
CA LEU A 454 38.27 -34.86 41.17
C LEU A 454 39.26 -35.55 40.22
N GLU A 455 39.91 -34.78 39.33
CA GLU A 455 40.88 -35.26 38.34
C GLU A 455 40.29 -36.32 37.38
N LEU A 456 38.98 -36.25 37.10
CA LEU A 456 38.35 -37.06 36.06
C LEU A 456 38.75 -36.51 34.69
N ASP A 457 39.75 -37.12 34.05
CA ASP A 457 40.28 -36.71 32.77
C ASP A 457 39.66 -37.46 31.57
N GLY A 458 39.91 -36.94 30.37
CA GLY A 458 39.59 -37.61 29.12
C GLY A 458 38.23 -37.26 28.51
N LEU A 459 37.71 -38.20 27.70
CA LEU A 459 36.58 -37.96 26.80
C LEU A 459 35.29 -37.54 27.52
N TRP A 460 35.04 -38.06 28.73
CA TRP A 460 33.82 -37.78 29.48
C TRP A 460 33.74 -36.32 29.96
N LEU A 461 34.85 -35.76 30.43
CA LEU A 461 34.91 -34.34 30.82
C LEU A 461 34.61 -33.45 29.61
N ASN A 462 35.20 -33.74 28.44
CA ASN A 462 34.93 -33.01 27.21
C ASN A 462 33.46 -33.12 26.74
N ILE A 463 32.84 -34.29 26.91
CA ILE A 463 31.41 -34.47 26.62
C ILE A 463 30.55 -33.65 27.60
N MET A 464 30.90 -33.60 28.88
CA MET A 464 30.18 -32.79 29.87
C MET A 464 30.28 -31.28 29.58
N VAL A 465 31.48 -30.81 29.22
CA VAL A 465 31.69 -29.42 28.74
C VAL A 465 30.82 -29.14 27.52
N LEU A 466 30.78 -30.04 26.53
CA LEU A 466 29.95 -29.90 25.34
C LEU A 466 28.46 -29.81 25.70
N ILE A 467 27.95 -30.70 26.57
CA ILE A 467 26.54 -30.69 27.00
C ILE A 467 26.20 -29.38 27.72
N SER A 468 27.08 -28.91 28.60
CA SER A 468 26.90 -27.63 29.29
C SER A 468 26.86 -26.46 28.30
N GLY A 469 27.87 -26.35 27.43
CA GLY A 469 27.97 -25.30 26.42
C GLY A 469 26.77 -25.28 25.48
N MET A 470 26.36 -26.44 24.98
CA MET A 470 25.18 -26.57 24.12
C MET A 470 23.88 -26.21 24.85
N SER A 471 23.76 -26.48 26.14
CA SER A 471 22.58 -26.11 26.93
C SER A 471 22.44 -24.59 27.05
N PHE A 472 23.55 -23.86 27.26
CA PHE A 472 23.56 -22.39 27.20
C PHE A 472 23.19 -21.87 25.81
N VAL A 473 23.77 -22.44 24.75
CA VAL A 473 23.48 -22.05 23.36
C VAL A 473 22.00 -22.24 23.03
N VAL A 474 21.41 -23.39 23.39
CA VAL A 474 19.99 -23.67 23.15
C VAL A 474 19.11 -22.68 23.91
N SER A 475 19.43 -22.38 25.18
CA SER A 475 18.71 -21.38 25.97
C SER A 475 18.76 -19.99 25.34
N ALA A 476 19.95 -19.55 24.93
CA ALA A 476 20.16 -18.24 24.31
C ALA A 476 19.46 -18.12 22.95
N LEU A 477 19.59 -19.14 22.09
CA LEU A 477 18.91 -19.18 20.79
C LEU A 477 17.40 -19.26 20.93
N ALA A 478 16.87 -19.99 21.93
CA ALA A 478 15.44 -20.01 22.21
C ALA A 478 14.91 -18.63 22.61
N LYS A 479 15.62 -17.89 23.48
CA LYS A 479 15.24 -16.52 23.84
C LYS A 479 15.33 -15.56 22.65
N ALA A 480 16.40 -15.64 21.85
CA ALA A 480 16.55 -14.87 20.62
C ALA A 480 15.44 -15.16 19.61
N PHE A 481 15.08 -16.43 19.42
CA PHE A 481 13.98 -16.86 18.57
C PHE A 481 12.63 -16.29 19.04
N MET A 482 12.35 -16.30 20.34
CA MET A 482 11.12 -15.68 20.88
C MET A 482 11.05 -14.19 20.58
N SER A 483 12.17 -13.47 20.77
CA SER A 483 12.29 -12.04 20.48
C SER A 483 12.02 -11.76 19.01
N GLN A 484 12.68 -12.51 18.12
CA GLN A 484 12.53 -12.41 16.66
C GLN A 484 11.10 -12.69 16.17
N MET A 485 10.40 -13.60 16.84
CA MET A 485 9.00 -13.93 16.56
C MET A 485 8.02 -12.87 17.10
N GLY A 486 8.49 -11.92 17.92
CA GLY A 486 7.69 -10.81 18.42
C GLY A 486 6.51 -11.24 19.28
N PHE A 487 6.59 -12.37 20.00
CA PHE A 487 5.42 -12.89 20.73
C PHE A 487 4.92 -11.93 21.81
N GLU A 488 5.83 -11.30 22.57
CA GLU A 488 5.47 -10.34 23.63
C GLU A 488 4.77 -9.10 23.04
N GLU A 489 5.32 -8.56 21.96
CA GLU A 489 4.72 -7.45 21.22
C GLU A 489 3.35 -7.81 20.66
N ASN A 490 3.22 -8.98 20.01
CA ASN A 490 1.96 -9.47 19.46
C ASN A 490 0.89 -9.63 20.55
N VAL A 491 1.22 -10.19 21.71
CA VAL A 491 0.28 -10.32 22.85
C VAL A 491 -0.19 -8.94 23.29
N SER A 492 0.72 -7.99 23.50
CA SER A 492 0.38 -6.62 23.90
C SER A 492 -0.53 -5.93 22.89
N ARG A 493 -0.27 -6.16 21.59
CA ARG A 493 -1.07 -5.59 20.50
C ARG A 493 -2.47 -6.20 20.43
N TYR A 494 -2.57 -7.53 20.48
CA TYR A 494 -3.86 -8.22 20.51
C TYR A 494 -4.68 -7.92 21.76
N GLU A 495 -4.02 -7.69 22.91
CA GLU A 495 -4.69 -7.28 24.14
C GLU A 495 -5.35 -5.90 24.01
N ARG A 496 -4.62 -4.90 23.49
CA ARG A 496 -5.19 -3.57 23.21
C ARG A 496 -6.33 -3.64 22.20
N ALA A 497 -6.13 -4.35 21.10
CA ALA A 497 -7.16 -4.50 20.07
C ALA A 497 -8.41 -5.21 20.62
N ALA A 498 -8.26 -6.31 21.34
CA ALA A 498 -9.38 -7.01 21.96
C ALA A 498 -10.16 -6.11 22.94
N ALA A 499 -9.47 -5.29 23.74
CA ALA A 499 -10.13 -4.38 24.67
C ALA A 499 -11.00 -3.35 23.94
N ILE A 500 -10.47 -2.72 22.88
CA ILE A 500 -11.19 -1.73 22.07
C ILE A 500 -12.39 -2.38 21.36
N PHE A 501 -12.20 -3.53 20.71
CA PHE A 501 -13.27 -4.21 19.98
C PHE A 501 -14.37 -4.76 20.89
N ASN A 502 -14.03 -5.36 22.04
CA ASN A 502 -15.02 -5.82 23.01
C ASN A 502 -15.82 -4.64 23.59
N TYR A 503 -15.17 -3.51 23.88
CA TYR A 503 -15.86 -2.32 24.35
C TYR A 503 -16.79 -1.75 23.27
N ALA A 504 -16.31 -1.63 22.03
CA ALA A 504 -17.10 -1.16 20.90
C ALA A 504 -18.31 -2.07 20.63
N GLU A 505 -18.13 -3.40 20.68
CA GLU A 505 -19.24 -4.35 20.52
C GLU A 505 -20.37 -4.09 21.53
N GLN A 506 -20.02 -3.85 22.79
CA GLN A 506 -21.00 -3.56 23.84
C GLN A 506 -21.73 -2.23 23.60
N GLN A 507 -21.02 -1.18 23.21
CA GLN A 507 -21.65 0.13 22.95
C GLN A 507 -22.53 0.10 21.70
N ILE A 508 -22.07 -0.55 20.63
CA ILE A 508 -22.85 -0.73 19.40
C ILE A 508 -24.10 -1.56 19.68
N ALA A 509 -23.98 -2.63 20.47
CA ALA A 509 -25.14 -3.44 20.86
C ALA A 509 -26.17 -2.64 21.66
N ARG A 510 -25.72 -1.73 22.55
CA ARG A 510 -26.62 -0.82 23.30
C ARG A 510 -27.31 0.18 22.38
N ALA A 511 -26.57 0.79 21.45
CA ALA A 511 -27.13 1.75 20.49
C ALA A 511 -28.20 1.08 19.60
N ILE A 512 -27.92 -0.11 19.08
CA ILE A 512 -28.88 -0.91 18.31
C ILE A 512 -30.12 -1.25 19.15
N ALA A 513 -29.94 -1.67 20.41
CA ALA A 513 -31.06 -2.01 21.29
C ALA A 513 -31.95 -0.79 21.63
N GLN A 514 -31.38 0.42 21.58
CA GLN A 514 -32.09 1.68 21.77
C GLN A 514 -32.73 2.22 20.48
N GLY A 515 -32.47 1.58 19.33
CA GLY A 515 -32.92 2.06 18.02
C GLY A 515 -32.13 3.27 17.50
N ASP A 516 -30.99 3.60 18.10
CA ASP A 516 -30.12 4.70 17.66
C ASP A 516 -29.09 4.19 16.65
N GLU A 517 -29.55 4.04 15.40
CA GLU A 517 -28.68 3.60 14.30
C GLU A 517 -27.58 4.62 13.97
N SER A 518 -27.85 5.92 14.18
CA SER A 518 -26.87 6.98 13.91
C SER A 518 -25.67 6.86 14.85
N LEU A 519 -25.92 6.67 16.15
CA LEU A 519 -24.85 6.44 17.13
C LEU A 519 -24.10 5.14 16.82
N ALA A 520 -24.80 4.08 16.44
CA ALA A 520 -24.16 2.81 16.09
C ALA A 520 -23.23 2.95 14.87
N GLN A 521 -23.63 3.72 13.84
CA GLN A 521 -22.77 4.03 12.70
C GLN A 521 -21.55 4.88 13.09
N GLU A 522 -21.72 5.89 13.94
CA GLU A 522 -20.59 6.73 14.38
C GLU A 522 -19.59 5.93 15.23
N LEU A 523 -20.07 5.01 16.07
CA LEU A 523 -19.22 4.08 16.82
C LEU A 523 -18.43 3.15 15.88
N LEU A 524 -19.06 2.60 14.84
CA LEU A 524 -18.39 1.75 13.84
C LEU A 524 -17.36 2.51 13.02
N LYS A 525 -17.66 3.75 12.63
CA LYS A 525 -16.72 4.66 11.97
C LYS A 525 -15.51 4.93 12.87
N THR A 526 -15.74 5.30 14.13
CA THR A 526 -14.68 5.57 15.12
C THR A 526 -13.82 4.33 15.36
N LEU A 527 -14.43 3.15 15.47
CA LEU A 527 -13.70 1.88 15.58
C LEU A 527 -12.81 1.63 14.35
N GLY A 528 -13.30 1.96 13.15
CA GLY A 528 -12.51 1.91 11.92
C GLY A 528 -11.30 2.83 11.95
N TRP A 529 -11.44 4.04 12.49
CA TRP A 529 -10.31 4.97 12.67
C TRP A 529 -9.25 4.40 13.61
N GLU A 530 -9.65 3.84 14.76
CA GLU A 530 -8.71 3.21 15.69
C GLU A 530 -8.00 2.01 15.07
N ALA A 531 -8.71 1.20 14.27
CA ALA A 531 -8.12 0.08 13.55
C ALA A 531 -7.10 0.53 12.50
N LEU A 532 -7.40 1.59 11.73
CA LEU A 532 -6.47 2.15 10.74
C LEU A 532 -5.26 2.80 11.40
N TYR A 533 -5.45 3.44 12.55
CA TYR A 533 -4.36 4.02 13.34
C TYR A 533 -3.41 2.94 13.88
N GLU A 534 -3.93 1.85 14.45
CA GLU A 534 -3.12 0.71 14.90
C GLU A 534 -2.36 0.08 13.74
N ASN A 535 -3.02 -0.07 12.59
CA ASN A 535 -2.43 -0.64 11.38
C ASN A 535 -1.26 0.22 10.85
N ALA A 536 -1.42 1.55 10.79
CA ALA A 536 -0.36 2.48 10.43
C ALA A 536 0.79 2.50 11.44
N ALA A 537 0.49 2.48 12.74
CA ALA A 537 1.50 2.43 13.79
C ALA A 537 2.33 1.15 13.71
N TRP A 538 1.68 0.02 13.39
CA TRP A 538 2.37 -1.26 13.17
C TRP A 538 3.29 -1.22 11.96
N LEU A 539 2.84 -0.66 10.82
CA LEU A 539 3.69 -0.47 9.64
C LEU A 539 4.93 0.37 9.98
N GLN A 540 4.73 1.51 10.64
CA GLN A 540 5.81 2.42 11.01
C GLN A 540 6.84 1.73 11.91
N MET A 541 6.37 1.00 12.92
CA MET A 541 7.25 0.27 13.84
C MET A 541 8.12 -0.76 13.10
N ASN A 542 7.55 -1.50 12.15
CA ASN A 542 8.33 -2.51 11.43
C ASN A 542 9.31 -1.90 10.42
N ARG A 543 8.97 -0.77 9.79
CA ARG A 543 9.90 -0.02 8.93
C ARG A 543 11.06 0.60 9.73
N THR A 544 10.81 1.11 10.94
CA THR A 544 11.88 1.59 11.82
C THR A 544 12.76 0.48 12.37
N ASN A 545 12.21 -0.73 12.49
CA ASN A 545 12.92 -1.92 12.97
C ASN A 545 13.52 -2.74 11.82
N GLU A 546 13.55 -2.24 10.58
CA GLU A 546 14.23 -2.89 9.46
C GLU A 546 15.63 -3.29 9.91
N PHE A 547 15.88 -4.60 9.95
CA PHE A 547 17.01 -5.27 10.58
C PHE A 547 18.32 -4.49 10.51
N GLU A 548 18.52 -3.58 11.46
CA GLU A 548 19.82 -3.12 11.91
C GLU A 548 20.44 -4.33 12.61
N VAL A 549 21.02 -5.23 11.81
CA VAL A 549 22.18 -5.96 12.28
C VAL A 549 23.28 -4.90 12.41
N ASN A 550 23.22 -4.12 13.48
CA ASN A 550 24.33 -3.31 13.95
C ASN A 550 25.40 -4.30 14.38
N ILE A 551 26.15 -4.78 13.39
CA ILE A 551 27.48 -5.33 13.62
C ILE A 551 28.35 -4.09 13.82
N ALA A 552 28.28 -3.53 15.03
CA ALA A 552 29.28 -2.63 15.54
C ALA A 552 30.46 -3.45 16.06
#